data_AF-A0A450X7P9-F1
#
_entry.id   AF-A0A450X7P9-F1
#
_cell.length_a   1.000
_cell.length_b   1.000
_cell.length_c   1.000
_cell.angle_alpha   90.00
_cell.angle_beta   90.00
_cell.angle_gamma   90.00
#
_symmetry.space_group_name_H-M   'P 1'
#
loop_
_entity.id
_entity.type
_entity.pdbx_description
1 polymer ?
#
loop_
_entity_poly.entity_id
_entity_poly.type
_entity_poly.pdbx_seq_one_letter_code
_entity_poly.pdbx_strand_id
1 'polypeptide(L)'
;MIKTEQEIRDAFRRAGVSISKWAQIRGFSTNMVYDVLSGRRPANRGQCHQIAVALGMKEGEITDAKDFDPRAARPASRRERNPNTTERASAEAPA
;
A
#
# COMPACT_ATOMS: atom_id res chain seq x y z
N MET A 1 18.28 7.89 2.80
CA MET A 1 18.77 8.57 1.58
C MET A 1 17.74 8.36 0.48
N ILE A 2 17.09 9.43 0.04
CA ILE A 2 16.12 9.40 -1.06
C ILE A 2 16.89 9.31 -2.38
N LYS A 3 16.60 8.29 -3.19
CA LYS A 3 17.23 8.11 -4.51
C LYS A 3 16.51 8.92 -5.56
N THR A 4 17.27 9.54 -6.46
CA THR A 4 16.73 10.25 -7.61
C THR A 4 16.28 9.28 -8.72
N GLU A 5 15.43 9.74 -9.64
CA GLU A 5 14.97 8.93 -10.79
C GLU A 5 16.15 8.35 -11.58
N GLN A 6 17.20 9.16 -11.78
CA GLN A 6 18.39 8.76 -12.53
C GLN A 6 19.15 7.65 -11.82
N GLU A 7 19.35 7.75 -10.50
CA GLU A 7 20.01 6.71 -9.69
C GLU A 7 19.22 5.40 -9.70
N ILE A 8 17.89 5.48 -9.70
CA ILE A 8 17.03 4.29 -9.77
C ILE A 8 17.18 3.62 -11.14
N ARG A 9 17.11 4.40 -12.23
CA ARG A 9 17.36 3.88 -13.59
C ARG A 9 18.75 3.28 -13.71
N ASP A 10 19.76 3.90 -13.12
CA ASP A 10 21.13 3.39 -13.10
C ASP A 10 21.25 2.09 -12.30
N ALA A 11 20.59 1.99 -11.15
CA ALA A 11 20.51 0.76 -10.38
C ALA A 11 19.87 -0.39 -11.16
N PHE A 12 18.79 -0.11 -11.90
CA PHE A 12 18.17 -1.08 -12.81
C PHE A 12 19.12 -1.53 -13.92
N ARG A 13 19.86 -0.58 -14.53
CA ARG A 13 20.87 -0.88 -15.57
C ARG A 13 22.02 -1.73 -15.01
N ARG A 14 22.57 -1.37 -13.85
CA ARG A 14 23.64 -2.12 -13.18
C ARG A 14 23.20 -3.53 -12.78
N ALA A 15 21.96 -3.68 -12.34
CA ALA A 15 21.40 -4.98 -11.98
C ALA A 15 20.98 -5.83 -13.20
N GLY A 16 20.91 -5.24 -14.41
CA GLY A 16 20.40 -5.91 -15.61
C GLY A 16 18.89 -6.19 -15.56
N VAL A 17 18.14 -5.53 -14.67
CA VAL A 17 16.71 -5.75 -14.48
C VAL A 17 15.91 -4.67 -15.19
N SER A 18 14.99 -5.06 -16.07
CA SER A 18 14.07 -4.12 -16.71
C SER A 18 12.98 -3.64 -15.74
N ILE A 19 12.67 -2.34 -15.76
CA ILE A 19 11.61 -1.72 -14.96
C ILE A 19 10.27 -2.46 -15.16
N SER A 20 9.93 -2.80 -16.40
CA SER A 20 8.72 -3.56 -16.73
C SER A 20 8.68 -4.95 -16.08
N LYS A 21 9.82 -5.66 -16.07
CA LYS A 21 9.93 -7.00 -15.47
C LYS A 21 9.82 -6.91 -13.95
N TRP A 22 10.48 -5.93 -13.34
CA TRP A 22 10.37 -5.64 -11.91
C TRP A 22 8.93 -5.30 -11.51
N ALA A 23 8.23 -4.50 -12.31
CA ALA A 23 6.83 -4.16 -12.08
C ALA A 23 5.95 -5.41 -12.13
N GLN A 24 6.08 -6.23 -13.17
CA GLN A 24 5.33 -7.48 -13.33
C GLN A 24 5.53 -8.45 -12.17
N ILE A 25 6.77 -8.67 -11.73
CA ILE A 25 7.09 -9.59 -10.62
C ILE A 25 6.40 -9.14 -9.32
N ARG A 26 6.27 -7.83 -9.11
CA ARG A 26 5.62 -7.24 -7.93
C ARG A 26 4.13 -7.01 -8.09
N GLY A 27 3.54 -7.32 -9.25
CA GLY A 27 2.13 -7.07 -9.54
C GLY A 27 1.78 -5.58 -9.76
N PHE A 28 2.75 -4.76 -10.13
CA PHE A 28 2.56 -3.34 -10.46
C PHE A 28 2.43 -3.13 -11.96
N SER A 29 1.64 -2.12 -12.35
CA SER A 29 1.52 -1.69 -13.74
C SER A 29 2.76 -0.90 -14.17
N THR A 30 3.42 -1.33 -15.26
CA THR A 30 4.61 -0.66 -15.82
C THR A 30 4.40 0.84 -16.05
N ASN A 31 3.26 1.24 -16.63
CA ASN A 31 2.92 2.65 -16.83
C ASN A 31 2.87 3.44 -15.52
N MET A 32 2.38 2.82 -14.45
CA MET A 32 2.31 3.45 -13.13
C MET A 32 3.70 3.62 -12.53
N VAL A 33 4.62 2.67 -12.76
CA VAL A 33 6.01 2.80 -12.33
C VAL A 33 6.71 3.96 -13.03
N TYR A 34 6.52 4.10 -14.35
CA TYR A 34 7.05 5.26 -15.09
C TYR A 34 6.44 6.57 -14.64
N ASP A 35 5.14 6.60 -14.35
CA ASP A 35 4.46 7.80 -13.89
C ASP A 35 4.97 8.27 -12.51
N VAL A 36 5.23 7.32 -11.59
CA VAL A 36 5.87 7.58 -10.28
C VAL A 36 7.32 8.04 -10.45
N LEU A 37 8.09 7.40 -11.33
CA LEU A 37 9.47 7.80 -11.63
C LEU A 37 9.54 9.25 -12.17
N SER A 38 8.63 9.59 -13.09
CA SER A 38 8.55 10.92 -13.69
C SER A 38 7.86 11.97 -12.82
N GLY A 39 7.36 11.59 -11.63
CA GLY A 39 6.71 12.50 -10.69
C GLY A 39 5.38 13.08 -11.18
N ARG A 40 4.72 12.46 -12.17
CA ARG A 40 3.47 12.97 -12.75
C ARG A 40 2.28 12.77 -11.82
N ARG A 41 2.25 11.71 -11.01
CA ARG A 41 1.22 11.49 -9.99
C ARG A 41 1.79 11.57 -8.57
N PRO A 42 1.04 12.20 -7.64
CA PRO A 42 1.41 12.20 -6.24
C PRO A 42 1.33 10.76 -5.68
N ALA A 43 2.48 10.17 -5.34
CA ALA A 43 2.61 8.84 -4.73
C ALA A 43 2.18 8.81 -3.25
N ASN A 44 1.00 9.35 -2.97
CA ASN A 44 0.49 9.57 -1.62
C ASN A 44 -0.23 8.34 -1.04
N ARG A 45 -0.81 7.48 -1.89
CA ARG A 45 -1.56 6.30 -1.46
C ARG A 45 -1.59 5.20 -2.53
N GLY A 46 -1.92 3.98 -2.12
CA GLY A 46 -2.10 2.82 -3.00
C GLY A 46 -0.82 2.39 -3.71
N GLN A 47 -0.96 1.80 -4.90
CA GLN A 47 0.17 1.25 -5.66
C GLN A 47 1.25 2.30 -5.97
N CYS A 48 0.90 3.56 -6.24
CA CYS A 48 1.88 4.62 -6.47
C CYS A 48 2.80 4.83 -5.26
N HIS A 49 2.24 4.81 -4.04
CA HIS A 49 3.01 4.91 -2.80
C HIS A 49 3.94 3.70 -2.63
N GLN A 50 3.39 2.50 -2.82
CA GLN A 50 4.15 1.25 -2.71
C GLN A 50 5.33 1.21 -3.68
N ILE A 51 5.15 1.68 -4.92
CA ILE A 51 6.22 1.80 -5.91
C ILE A 51 7.27 2.81 -5.45
N ALA A 52 6.89 4.01 -5.02
CA ALA A 52 7.83 5.04 -4.58
C ALA A 52 8.69 4.57 -3.39
N VAL A 53 8.08 3.86 -2.44
CA VAL A 53 8.80 3.24 -1.31
C VAL A 53 9.70 2.11 -1.79
N ALA A 54 9.19 1.20 -2.63
CA ALA A 54 9.96 0.06 -3.12
C ALA A 54 11.18 0.47 -3.99
N LEU A 55 11.09 1.62 -4.66
CA LEU A 55 12.20 2.20 -5.43
C LEU A 55 13.16 3.03 -4.56
N GLY A 56 12.79 3.35 -3.32
CA GLY A 56 13.58 4.20 -2.43
C GLY A 56 13.51 5.69 -2.77
N MET A 57 12.45 6.13 -3.46
CA MET A 57 12.17 7.55 -3.74
C MET A 57 11.57 8.27 -2.52
N LYS A 58 10.92 7.53 -1.62
CA LYS A 58 10.30 8.07 -0.41
C LYS A 58 10.39 7.07 0.73
N GLU A 59 10.52 7.59 1.93
CA GLU A 59 10.40 6.81 3.17
C GLU A 59 8.92 6.58 3.47
N GLY A 60 8.53 5.30 3.58
CA GLY A 60 7.16 4.88 3.85
C GLY A 60 7.13 3.38 4.13
N GLU A 61 6.03 2.91 4.71
CA GLU A 61 5.83 1.49 5.00
C GLU A 61 4.84 0.89 4.00
N ILE A 62 5.23 -0.23 3.39
CA ILE A 62 4.33 -1.00 2.53
C ILE A 62 3.54 -1.93 3.45
N THR A 63 2.43 -1.42 3.99
CA THR A 63 1.46 -2.22 4.73
C THR A 63 0.30 -2.62 3.82
N ASP A 64 -0.14 -3.87 3.93
CA ASP A 64 -1.30 -4.37 3.17
C ASP A 64 -2.59 -3.82 3.77
N ALA A 65 -3.58 -3.51 2.92
CA ALA A 65 -4.86 -2.98 3.38
C ALA A 65 -5.61 -3.90 4.35
N LYS A 66 -5.35 -5.22 4.31
CA LYS A 66 -5.93 -6.19 5.24
C LYS A 66 -5.34 -6.14 6.64
N ASP A 67 -4.09 -5.67 6.75
CA ASP A 67 -3.34 -5.56 8.01
C ASP A 67 -3.41 -4.12 8.56
N PHE A 68 -3.70 -3.17 7.69
CA PHE A 68 -3.91 -1.78 8.06
C PHE A 68 -5.23 -1.59 8.82
N ASP A 69 -5.15 -1.56 10.15
CA ASP A 69 -6.25 -1.11 10.98
C ASP A 69 -6.13 0.42 11.25
N PRO A 70 -6.94 1.28 10.59
CA PRO A 70 -6.88 2.72 10.79
C PRO A 70 -7.34 3.16 12.19
N ARG A 71 -7.91 2.26 13.00
CA ARG A 71 -8.34 2.55 14.37
C ARG A 71 -7.24 2.24 15.39
N ALA A 72 -6.34 1.31 15.09
CA ALA A 72 -5.13 1.02 15.85
C ALA A 72 -4.08 2.14 15.70
N ALA A 73 -4.08 2.85 14.58
CA ALA A 73 -3.28 4.06 14.36
C ALA A 73 -3.70 5.27 15.23
N ARG A 74 -4.74 5.12 16.07
CA ARG A 74 -5.13 6.12 17.05
C ARG A 74 -4.06 6.16 18.14
N PRO A 75 -3.37 7.29 18.39
CA PRO A 75 -2.58 7.43 19.61
C PRO A 75 -3.53 7.18 20.78
N ALA A 76 -3.16 6.22 21.63
CA ALA A 76 -3.97 5.71 22.74
C ALA A 76 -4.75 6.82 23.44
N SER A 77 -6.06 6.87 23.20
CA SER A 77 -6.96 7.71 23.98
C SER A 77 -8.39 7.23 23.84
N ARG A 78 -8.96 6.77 24.96
CA ARG A 78 -10.39 6.52 25.27
C ARG A 78 -10.89 5.11 24.92
N ARG A 79 -10.84 4.16 25.88
CA ARG A 79 -11.89 3.83 26.90
C ARG A 79 -13.22 3.47 26.20
N GLU A 80 -13.96 2.41 26.51
CA GLU A 80 -13.98 1.35 27.53
C GLU A 80 -15.18 0.43 27.15
N ARG A 81 -15.22 -0.80 27.70
CA ARG A 81 -16.30 -1.82 27.81
C ARG A 81 -17.77 -1.38 27.55
N ASN A 82 -18.73 -2.22 27.15
CA ASN A 82 -19.04 -3.60 27.56
C ASN A 82 -20.11 -4.23 26.62
N PRO A 83 -20.20 -5.57 26.48
CA PRO A 83 -21.23 -6.24 25.70
C PRO A 83 -22.40 -6.70 26.58
N ASN A 84 -23.60 -6.17 26.35
CA ASN A 84 -24.83 -6.90 26.68
C ASN A 84 -26.05 -6.30 25.96
N THR A 85 -26.70 -7.08 25.09
CA THR A 85 -28.16 -7.16 24.90
C THR A 85 -28.41 -8.21 23.80
N THR A 86 -28.35 -9.47 24.23
CA THR A 86 -29.43 -10.47 24.12
C THR A 86 -30.52 -10.29 23.06
N GLU A 87 -30.63 -11.34 22.24
CA GLU A 87 -31.85 -11.91 21.62
C GLU A 87 -32.68 -11.08 20.64
N ARG A 88 -32.96 -11.69 19.48
CA ARG A 88 -34.33 -12.04 19.05
C ARG A 88 -34.24 -13.14 18.00
N ALA A 89 -34.82 -14.30 18.32
CA ALA A 89 -36.14 -14.75 17.87
C ALA A 89 -36.08 -15.19 16.40
N SER A 90 -36.03 -16.49 16.14
CA SER A 90 -37.22 -17.36 16.07
C SER A 90 -38.28 -16.80 15.13
N ALA A 91 -38.24 -17.28 13.90
CA ALA A 91 -39.36 -17.60 13.01
C ALA A 91 -38.71 -18.11 11.71
N GLU A 92 -38.67 -19.40 11.36
CA GLU A 92 -39.83 -20.30 11.12
C GLU A 92 -40.79 -19.63 10.13
N ALA A 93 -41.18 -20.15 8.97
CA ALA A 93 -40.91 -21.35 8.19
C ALA A 93 -41.51 -21.05 6.79
N PRO A 94 -41.22 -21.90 5.78
CA PRO A 94 -41.42 -21.57 4.36
C PRO A 94 -42.79 -21.99 3.82
N ALA A 95 -43.12 -21.47 2.63
CA ALA A 95 -44.00 -22.12 1.65
C ALA A 95 -43.55 -21.72 0.24
#